data_AF-W9DFI9-F1
#
_entry.id   AF-W9DFI9-F1
#
_cell.length_a   1.000
_cell.length_b   1.000
_cell.length_c   1.000
_cell.angle_alpha   90.00
_cell.angle_beta   90.00
_cell.angle_gamma   90.00
#
_symmetry.space_group_name_H-M   'P 1'
#
loop_
_entity.id
_entity.type
_entity.pdbx_description
1 polymer ?
#
loop_
_entity_poly.entity_id
_entity_poly.type
_entity_poly.pdbx_seq_one_letter_code
_entity_poly.pdbx_strand_id
1 'polypeptide(L)'
;MTVQARSDLRLSSSGALGAAVVGLAGAAAVGAACVFTPAGIADGPGICPFAMMTGLPCPGCGLTRSWVAFMHGDVGASFRFNVFGPILLVLTVVTVFVAVATLVRRRRSPLEGWRDVVLGRAGAVLLGTWLTYGLVRVVDAAAGWGIFPIVV
;
A
#
# COMPACT_ATOMS: atom_id res chain seq x y z
N MET A 1 -11.78 29.32 -29.38
CA MET A 1 -11.36 28.33 -28.37
C MET A 1 -12.06 28.65 -27.06
N THR A 2 -13.04 27.85 -26.66
CA THR A 2 -13.94 28.16 -25.52
C THR A 2 -13.30 27.78 -24.18
N VAL A 3 -13.63 28.54 -23.12
CA VAL A 3 -13.21 28.30 -21.73
C VAL A 3 -13.56 26.88 -21.27
N GLN A 4 -14.67 26.32 -21.78
CA GLN A 4 -15.12 24.94 -21.56
C GLN A 4 -14.09 23.89 -22.02
N ALA A 5 -13.48 24.08 -23.20
CA ALA A 5 -12.48 23.15 -23.71
C ALA A 5 -11.20 23.16 -22.84
N ARG A 6 -10.86 24.29 -22.22
CA ARG A 6 -9.73 24.40 -21.28
C ARG A 6 -10.02 23.76 -19.92
N SER A 7 -11.25 23.83 -19.40
CA SER A 7 -11.63 23.14 -18.16
C SER A 7 -11.65 21.62 -18.35
N ASP A 8 -12.15 21.14 -19.48
CA ASP A 8 -12.18 19.71 -19.81
C ASP A 8 -10.77 19.15 -20.01
N LEU A 9 -9.86 19.93 -20.63
CA LEU A 9 -8.44 19.57 -20.74
C LEU A 9 -7.72 19.55 -19.37
N ARG A 10 -8.07 20.43 -18.43
CA ARG A 10 -7.46 20.48 -17.08
C ARG A 10 -7.96 19.36 -16.17
N LEU A 11 -9.27 19.10 -16.12
CA LEU A 11 -9.83 17.89 -15.51
C LEU A 11 -9.27 16.63 -16.18
N SER A 12 -9.01 16.72 -17.49
CA SER A 12 -8.38 15.66 -18.25
C SER A 12 -6.95 15.35 -17.74
N SER A 13 -6.09 16.36 -17.64
CA SER A 13 -4.74 16.20 -17.11
C SER A 13 -4.70 15.68 -15.67
N SER A 14 -5.63 16.09 -14.79
CA SER A 14 -5.65 15.67 -13.38
C SER A 14 -5.98 14.18 -13.19
N GLY A 15 -6.88 13.64 -14.01
CA GLY A 15 -7.22 12.21 -13.98
C GLY A 15 -6.07 11.33 -14.42
N ALA A 16 -5.39 11.70 -15.52
CA ALA A 16 -4.25 10.97 -16.07
C ALA A 16 -3.00 11.10 -15.18
N LEU A 17 -2.74 12.29 -14.62
CA LEU A 17 -1.66 12.50 -13.66
C LEU A 17 -1.87 11.67 -12.40
N GLY A 18 -3.09 11.66 -11.84
CA GLY A 18 -3.42 10.81 -10.69
C GLY A 18 -3.26 9.32 -11.00
N ALA A 19 -3.65 8.88 -12.20
CA ALA A 19 -3.44 7.51 -12.66
C ALA A 19 -1.95 7.15 -12.72
N ALA A 20 -1.14 8.04 -13.29
CA ALA A 20 0.30 7.85 -13.42
C ALA A 20 0.98 7.82 -12.04
N VAL A 21 0.63 8.72 -11.13
CA VAL A 21 1.19 8.75 -9.77
C VAL A 21 0.85 7.48 -9.00
N VAL A 22 -0.41 7.07 -8.97
CA VAL A 22 -0.84 5.85 -8.26
C VAL A 22 -0.24 4.60 -8.90
N GLY A 23 -0.24 4.53 -10.24
CA GLY A 23 0.35 3.42 -10.99
C GLY A 23 1.85 3.28 -10.73
N LEU A 24 2.61 4.37 -10.79
CA LEU A 24 4.06 4.37 -10.55
C LEU A 24 4.39 4.05 -9.09
N ALA A 25 3.71 4.68 -8.13
CA ALA A 25 3.96 4.44 -6.71
C ALA A 25 3.63 3.00 -6.31
N GLY A 26 2.48 2.48 -6.76
CA GLY A 26 2.08 1.10 -6.52
C GLY A 26 3.01 0.09 -7.19
N ALA A 27 3.40 0.33 -8.45
CA ALA A 27 4.35 -0.54 -9.15
C ALA A 27 5.73 -0.56 -8.49
N ALA A 28 6.22 0.59 -8.02
CA ALA A 28 7.49 0.68 -7.29
C ALA A 28 7.42 -0.10 -5.96
N ALA A 29 6.31 0.02 -5.22
CA ALA A 29 6.12 -0.70 -3.96
C ALA A 29 6.06 -2.23 -4.16
N VAL A 30 5.30 -2.69 -5.17
CA VAL A 30 5.22 -4.12 -5.52
C VAL A 30 6.57 -4.62 -6.05
N GLY A 31 7.23 -3.85 -6.91
CA GLY A 31 8.55 -4.19 -7.44
C GLY A 31 9.61 -4.32 -6.34
N ALA A 32 9.61 -3.41 -5.37
CA ALA A 32 10.47 -3.51 -4.20
C ALA A 32 10.24 -4.82 -3.43
N ALA A 33 8.98 -5.25 -3.28
CA ALA A 33 8.66 -6.51 -2.61
C ALA A 33 9.18 -7.77 -3.35
N CYS A 34 9.41 -7.68 -4.67
CA CYS A 34 10.03 -8.75 -5.45
C CYS A 34 11.57 -8.72 -5.39
N VAL A 35 12.17 -7.55 -5.12
CA VAL A 35 13.63 -7.38 -5.08
C VAL A 35 14.19 -7.72 -3.70
N PHE A 36 13.50 -7.38 -2.62
CA PHE A 36 13.92 -7.72 -1.28
C PHE A 36 13.67 -9.20 -0.98
N THR A 37 14.66 -9.86 -0.37
CA THR A 37 14.52 -11.26 0.05
C THR A 37 13.89 -11.35 1.44
N PRO A 38 13.10 -12.40 1.74
CA PRO A 38 12.53 -12.60 3.07
C PRO A 38 13.60 -12.62 4.17
N ALA A 39 14.73 -13.31 3.93
CA ALA A 39 15.84 -13.37 4.88
C ALA A 39 16.50 -12.00 5.13
N GLY A 40 16.54 -11.12 4.13
CA GLY A 40 17.15 -9.79 4.26
C GLY A 40 16.32 -8.78 5.04
N ILE A 41 15.03 -9.07 5.28
CA ILE A 41 14.13 -8.16 5.98
C ILE A 41 13.30 -8.83 7.10
N ALA A 42 13.49 -10.12 7.37
CA ALA A 42 12.75 -10.87 8.39
C ALA A 42 13.08 -10.40 9.81
N ASP A 43 14.34 -10.04 10.07
CA ASP A 43 14.86 -9.78 11.41
C ASP A 43 15.41 -8.35 11.56
N GLY A 44 15.25 -7.78 12.76
CA GLY A 44 15.74 -6.45 13.12
C GLY A 44 15.01 -5.32 12.39
N PRO A 45 15.30 -4.05 12.70
CA PRO A 45 14.57 -2.88 12.18
C PRO A 45 14.59 -2.76 10.64
N GLY A 46 15.40 -3.59 9.97
CA GLY A 46 15.51 -3.66 8.51
C GLY A 46 15.90 -2.31 7.93
N ILE A 47 15.28 -1.96 6.80
CA ILE A 47 15.45 -0.66 6.12
C ILE A 47 14.49 0.42 6.65
N CYS A 48 13.79 0.21 7.77
CA CYS A 48 12.82 1.18 8.27
C CYS A 48 13.45 2.21 9.24
N PRO A 49 13.49 3.52 8.89
CA PRO A 49 14.04 4.54 9.78
C PRO A 49 13.29 4.64 11.11
N PHE A 50 11.97 4.44 11.10
CA PHE A 50 11.17 4.51 12.32
C PHE A 50 11.57 3.43 13.32
N ALA A 51 11.68 2.18 12.86
CA ALA A 51 12.12 1.06 13.69
C ALA A 51 13.57 1.25 14.16
N MET A 52 14.46 1.79 13.31
CA MET A 52 15.84 2.10 13.69
C MET A 52 15.94 3.18 14.78
N MET A 53 15.09 4.21 14.73
CA MET A 53 15.14 5.31 15.69
C MET A 53 14.40 5.01 17.00
N THR A 54 13.29 4.29 16.93
CA THR A 54 12.38 4.10 18.09
C THR A 54 12.43 2.71 18.68
N GLY A 55 12.93 1.71 17.94
CA GLY A 55 12.80 0.30 18.29
C GLY A 55 11.36 -0.22 18.24
N LEU A 56 10.39 0.57 17.73
CA LEU A 56 8.97 0.21 17.70
C LEU A 56 8.53 -0.22 16.28
N PRO A 57 7.61 -1.21 16.17
CA PRO A 57 7.10 -1.65 14.89
C PRO A 57 6.12 -0.62 14.31
N CYS A 58 6.43 -0.04 13.15
CA CYS A 58 5.51 0.84 12.44
C CYS A 58 4.44 0.04 11.65
N PRO A 59 3.26 0.64 11.33
CA PRO A 59 2.24 -0.04 10.51
C PRO A 59 2.76 -0.50 9.14
N GLY A 60 3.70 0.25 8.56
CA GLY A 60 4.33 -0.07 7.27
C GLY A 60 5.36 -1.19 7.34
N CYS A 61 6.05 -1.36 8.47
CA CYS A 61 7.19 -2.27 8.63
C CYS A 61 6.74 -3.73 8.45
N GLY A 62 5.66 -4.10 9.16
CA GLY A 62 5.03 -5.41 9.00
C GLY A 62 4.33 -5.58 7.65
N LEU A 63 3.86 -4.50 7.04
CA LEU A 63 3.24 -4.53 5.71
C LEU A 63 4.26 -4.91 4.63
N THR A 64 5.45 -4.29 4.64
CA THR A 64 6.52 -4.59 3.69
C THR A 64 7.00 -6.03 3.82
N ARG A 65 7.22 -6.52 5.05
CA ARG A 65 7.57 -7.93 5.32
C ARG A 65 6.51 -8.89 4.83
N SER A 66 5.25 -8.56 5.07
CA SER A 66 4.11 -9.32 4.59
C SER A 66 4.08 -9.41 3.07
N TRP A 67 4.34 -8.30 2.35
CA TRP A 67 4.36 -8.28 0.90
C TRP A 67 5.51 -9.08 0.30
N VAL A 68 6.71 -8.95 0.87
CA VAL A 68 7.89 -9.73 0.46
C VAL A 68 7.66 -11.23 0.67
N ALA A 69 7.16 -11.64 1.84
CA ALA A 69 6.84 -13.04 2.11
C ALA A 69 5.82 -13.58 1.11
N PHE A 70 4.76 -12.81 0.83
CA PHE A 70 3.74 -13.19 -0.14
C PHE A 70 4.32 -13.35 -1.55
N MET A 71 5.15 -12.41 -1.99
CA MET A 71 5.77 -12.43 -3.33
C MET A 71 6.77 -13.57 -3.51
N HIS A 72 7.31 -14.11 -2.43
CA HIS A 72 8.19 -15.29 -2.43
C HIS A 72 7.44 -16.61 -2.16
N GLY A 73 6.10 -16.58 -2.13
CA GLY A 73 5.26 -17.77 -1.99
C GLY A 73 4.94 -18.19 -0.55
N ASP A 74 5.45 -17.48 0.46
CA ASP A 74 5.15 -17.76 1.87
C ASP A 74 3.93 -16.96 2.33
N VAL A 75 2.75 -17.44 1.94
CA VAL A 75 1.46 -16.85 2.31
C VAL A 75 1.23 -16.93 3.81
N GLY A 76 1.69 -18.00 4.47
CA GLY A 76 1.53 -18.19 5.91
C GLY A 76 2.30 -17.12 6.70
N ALA A 77 3.58 -16.93 6.39
CA ALA A 77 4.37 -15.87 7.00
C ALA A 77 3.83 -14.48 6.65
N SER A 78 3.30 -14.29 5.44
CA SER A 78 2.70 -13.03 5.03
C SER A 78 1.59 -12.56 5.98
N PHE A 79 0.63 -13.44 6.32
CA PHE A 79 -0.43 -13.12 7.29
C PHE A 79 0.11 -12.95 8.72
N ARG A 80 1.16 -13.70 9.09
CA ARG A 80 1.81 -13.55 10.41
C ARG A 80 2.48 -12.20 10.58
N PHE A 81 3.10 -11.67 9.52
CA PHE A 81 3.71 -10.33 9.58
C PHE A 81 2.65 -9.23 9.66
N ASN A 82 1.63 -9.30 8.80
CA ASN A 82 0.49 -8.37 8.82
C ASN A 82 -0.75 -9.01 8.19
N VAL A 83 -1.82 -9.13 8.97
CA VAL A 83 -3.10 -9.71 8.51
C VAL A 83 -3.68 -8.95 7.32
N PHE A 84 -3.50 -7.63 7.27
CA PHE A 84 -3.96 -6.79 6.16
C PHE A 84 -3.02 -6.82 4.95
N GLY A 85 -1.83 -7.41 5.08
CA GLY A 85 -0.80 -7.31 4.06
C GLY A 85 -1.18 -7.95 2.73
N PRO A 86 -1.59 -9.22 2.68
CA PRO A 86 -2.07 -9.85 1.44
C PRO A 86 -3.23 -9.08 0.80
N ILE A 87 -4.18 -8.60 1.60
CA ILE A 87 -5.36 -7.86 1.14
C ILE A 87 -4.93 -6.55 0.47
N LEU A 88 -4.08 -5.77 1.14
CA LEU A 88 -3.57 -4.50 0.60
C LEU A 88 -2.65 -4.71 -0.61
N LEU A 89 -1.94 -5.84 -0.67
CA LEU A 89 -1.10 -6.17 -1.81
C LEU A 89 -1.95 -6.44 -3.07
N VAL A 90 -2.98 -7.27 -2.95
CA VAL A 90 -3.92 -7.55 -4.04
C VAL A 90 -4.61 -6.27 -4.50
N LEU A 91 -5.10 -5.45 -3.56
CA LEU A 91 -5.70 -4.16 -3.89
C LEU A 91 -4.73 -3.25 -4.64
N THR A 92 -3.46 -3.21 -4.23
CA THR A 92 -2.42 -2.41 -4.89
C THR A 92 -2.16 -2.91 -6.31
N VAL A 93 -1.98 -4.23 -6.50
CA VAL A 93 -1.76 -4.83 -7.83
C VAL A 93 -2.93 -4.55 -8.78
N VAL A 94 -4.17 -4.74 -8.31
CA VAL A 94 -5.38 -4.44 -9.10
C VAL A 94 -5.43 -2.95 -9.46
N THR A 95 -5.12 -2.07 -8.51
CA THR A 95 -5.12 -0.62 -8.75
C THR A 95 -4.05 -0.21 -9.76
N VAL A 96 -2.85 -0.80 -9.70
CA VAL A 96 -1.79 -0.59 -10.70
C VAL A 96 -2.25 -1.06 -12.08
N PHE A 97 -2.87 -2.25 -12.16
CA PHE A 97 -3.38 -2.78 -13.44
C PHE A 97 -4.45 -1.87 -14.05
N VAL A 98 -5.40 -1.39 -13.24
CA VAL A 98 -6.47 -0.47 -13.67
C VAL A 98 -5.88 0.89 -14.10
N ALA A 99 -4.87 1.39 -13.38
CA ALA A 99 -4.11 2.59 -13.73
C ALA A 99 -3.43 2.46 -15.10
N VAL A 100 -2.68 1.37 -15.32
CA VAL A 100 -2.00 1.09 -16.58
C VAL A 100 -3.00 0.92 -17.71
N ALA A 101 -4.08 0.16 -17.52
CA ALA A 101 -5.12 -0.05 -18.52
C ALA A 101 -5.78 1.26 -18.97
N THR A 102 -5.98 2.20 -18.05
CA THR A 102 -6.51 3.54 -18.34
C THR A 102 -5.54 4.37 -19.16
N LEU A 103 -4.25 4.35 -18.83
CA LEU A 103 -3.21 5.05 -19.57
C LEU A 103 -3.05 4.50 -20.99
N VAL A 104 -3.05 3.17 -21.14
CA VAL A 104 -2.90 2.48 -22.44
C VAL A 104 -4.13 2.67 -23.32
N ARG A 105 -5.35 2.48 -22.79
CA ARG A 105 -6.59 2.57 -23.56
C ARG A 105 -7.08 4.00 -23.78
N ARG A 106 -6.42 5.00 -23.19
CA ARG A 106 -6.84 6.42 -23.14
C ARG A 106 -8.31 6.62 -22.75
N ARG A 107 -8.90 5.67 -22.00
CA ARG A 107 -10.29 5.71 -21.54
C ARG A 107 -10.35 6.00 -20.04
N ARG A 108 -11.06 7.04 -19.64
CA ARG A 108 -11.19 7.48 -18.23
C ARG A 108 -12.15 6.67 -17.38
N SER A 109 -13.18 6.09 -17.98
CA SER A 109 -14.31 5.50 -17.26
C SER A 109 -13.97 4.39 -16.26
N PRO A 110 -12.95 3.52 -16.46
CA PRO A 110 -12.65 2.47 -15.49
C PRO A 110 -11.98 3.04 -14.23
N LEU A 111 -11.21 4.11 -14.37
CA LEU A 111 -10.40 4.65 -13.28
C LEU A 111 -11.22 5.52 -12.34
N GLU A 112 -12.15 6.32 -12.85
CA GLU A 112 -12.99 7.18 -12.00
C GLU A 112 -13.85 6.34 -11.05
N GLY A 113 -14.53 5.31 -11.58
CA GLY A 113 -15.30 4.39 -10.73
C GLY A 113 -14.44 3.60 -9.74
N TRP A 114 -13.26 3.12 -10.17
CA TRP A 114 -12.35 2.40 -9.27
C TRP A 114 -11.72 3.32 -8.22
N ARG A 115 -11.40 4.56 -8.59
CA ARG A 115 -10.92 5.60 -7.66
C ARG A 115 -11.97 5.96 -6.64
N ASP A 116 -13.24 6.07 -7.01
CA ASP A 116 -14.30 6.35 -6.04
C ASP A 116 -14.52 5.20 -5.04
N VAL A 117 -14.25 3.96 -5.45
CA VAL A 117 -14.28 2.80 -4.52
C VAL A 117 -13.04 2.78 -3.62
N VAL A 118 -11.85 2.97 -4.20
CA VAL A 118 -10.55 2.88 -3.50
C VAL A 118 -10.22 4.11 -2.65
N LEU A 119 -10.60 5.32 -3.08
CA LEU A 119 -10.45 6.57 -2.33
C LEU A 119 -11.74 7.01 -1.63
N GLY A 120 -12.88 6.39 -1.92
CA GLY A 120 -14.13 6.70 -1.23
C GLY A 120 -14.21 6.09 0.16
N ARG A 121 -15.45 5.99 0.67
CA ARG A 121 -15.71 5.59 2.06
C ARG A 121 -15.13 4.22 2.41
N ALA A 122 -15.19 3.26 1.49
CA ALA A 122 -14.68 1.92 1.72
C ALA A 122 -13.14 1.90 1.90
N GLY A 123 -12.41 2.58 1.01
CA GLY A 123 -10.96 2.72 1.14
C GLY A 123 -10.53 3.52 2.36
N ALA A 124 -11.25 4.60 2.70
CA ALA A 124 -11.01 5.37 3.92
C ALA A 124 -11.23 4.52 5.19
N VAL A 125 -12.29 3.69 5.21
CA VAL A 125 -12.54 2.75 6.31
C VAL A 125 -11.44 1.69 6.39
N LEU A 126 -11.01 1.12 5.27
CA LEU A 126 -9.94 0.14 5.24
C LEU A 126 -8.62 0.74 5.75
N LEU A 127 -8.25 1.92 5.25
CA LEU A 127 -7.06 2.66 5.67
C LEU A 127 -7.13 3.03 7.16
N GLY A 128 -8.28 3.54 7.61
CA GLY A 128 -8.51 3.85 9.01
C GLY A 128 -8.41 2.62 9.91
N THR A 129 -8.96 1.49 9.48
CA THR A 129 -8.88 0.21 10.20
C THR A 129 -7.44 -0.28 10.29
N TRP A 130 -6.69 -0.22 9.18
CA TRP A 130 -5.27 -0.59 9.14
C TRP A 130 -4.41 0.30 10.03
N LEU A 131 -4.61 1.63 9.98
CA LEU A 131 -3.90 2.58 10.85
C LEU A 131 -4.24 2.36 12.32
N THR A 132 -5.51 2.08 12.64
CA THR A 132 -5.95 1.79 14.00
C THR A 132 -5.29 0.50 14.50
N TYR A 133 -5.32 -0.57 13.70
CA TYR A 133 -4.62 -1.82 14.00
C TYR A 133 -3.11 -1.60 14.21
N GLY A 134 -2.48 -0.81 13.34
CA GLY A 134 -1.07 -0.44 13.47
C GLY A 134 -0.77 0.34 14.73
N LEU A 135 -1.61 1.30 15.09
CA LEU A 135 -1.49 2.08 16.32
C LEU A 135 -1.63 1.20 17.56
N VAL A 136 -2.62 0.31 17.57
CA VAL A 136 -2.79 -0.68 18.66
C VAL A 136 -1.53 -1.52 18.82
N ARG A 137 -0.91 -1.95 17.70
CA ARG A 137 0.34 -2.72 17.75
C ARG A 137 1.53 -1.90 18.26
N VAL A 138 1.63 -0.62 17.90
CA VAL A 138 2.64 0.29 18.44
C VAL A 138 2.46 0.46 19.94
N VAL A 139 1.22 0.68 20.40
CA VAL A 139 0.88 0.85 21.82
C VAL A 139 1.16 -0.43 22.61
N ASP A 140 0.78 -1.60 22.08
CA ASP A 140 1.09 -2.90 22.68
C ASP A 140 2.60 -3.12 22.86
N ALA A 141 3.38 -2.81 21.82
CA ALA A 141 4.84 -2.90 21.86
C ALA A 141 5.46 -1.87 22.84
N ALA A 142 4.95 -0.65 22.87
CA ALA A 142 5.43 0.40 23.77
C ALA A 142 5.07 0.14 25.23
N ALA A 143 3.90 -0.46 25.48
CA ALA A 143 3.42 -0.80 26.81
C ALA A 143 3.95 -2.16 27.31
N GLY A 144 4.61 -2.94 26.45
CA GLY A 144 5.21 -4.23 26.79
C GLY A 144 4.19 -5.31 27.12
N TRP A 145 2.95 -5.18 26.63
CA TRP A 145 1.86 -6.11 26.92
C TRP A 145 2.04 -7.47 26.24
N GLY A 146 2.82 -7.52 25.15
CA GLY A 146 3.20 -8.76 24.48
C GLY A 146 2.03 -9.47 23.78
N ILE A 147 0.95 -8.77 23.45
CA ILE A 147 -0.22 -9.33 22.76
C ILE A 147 0.15 -9.68 21.31
N PHE A 148 1.03 -8.88 20.70
CA PHE A 148 1.54 -9.12 19.35
C PHE A 148 3.02 -9.50 19.36
N PRO A 149 3.47 -10.40 18.47
CA PRO A 149 4.89 -10.66 18.30
C PRO A 149 5.59 -9.37 17.85
N ILE A 150 6.61 -8.98 18.60
CA ILE A 150 7.43 -7.80 18.32
C ILE A 150 8.38 -8.17 17.17
N VAL A 151 7.88 -8.02 15.95
CA VAL A 151 8.68 -8.20 14.74
C VAL A 151 9.23 -6.83 14.35
N VAL A 152 10.24 -6.37 15.10
CA VAL A 152 10.98 -5.14 14.81
C VAL A 152 11.98 -5.45 13.73
#